data_AF-A0A7S6SAW5-F1
#
_entry.id   AF-A0A7S6SAW5-F1
#
_cell.length_a   1.000
_cell.length_b   1.000
_cell.length_c   1.000
_cell.angle_alpha   90.00
_cell.angle_beta   90.00
_cell.angle_gamma   90.00
#
_symmetry.space_group_name_H-M   'P 1'
#
loop_
_entity.id
_entity.type
_entity.pdbx_description
1 polymer ?
#
loop_
_entity_poly.entity_id
_entity_poly.type
_entity_poly.pdbx_seq_one_letter_code
_entity_poly.pdbx_strand_id
1 'polypeptide(L)'
;MRMGNLLTALVQFFTSGTNHSRKSAADHDALDQFALRPEDRLIFEALCQFVWIQGDPLPLIFDLEDEIYTKQGINQSTLKHLEEAGLIAFDANGFIKKGYGKHTRLFYSGKPTKIGFQTDSNNYLDLGHVLLTERGKKLALVSEAPGNQQFYEYVIERWYRQGLLLSSIQVDRNHNTDKVNRACSIKE
;
A
#
# COMPACT_ATOMS: atom_id res chain seq x y z
N MET A 1 -21.87 33.99 -39.10
CA MET A 1 -20.89 32.89 -38.90
C MET A 1 -20.05 33.23 -37.69
N ARG A 2 -20.10 32.38 -36.66
CA ARG A 2 -19.45 32.55 -35.35
C ARG A 2 -18.05 31.93 -35.42
N MET A 3 -17.02 32.69 -35.06
CA MET A 3 -15.69 32.14 -34.75
C MET A 3 -15.56 32.10 -33.22
N GLY A 4 -15.39 30.89 -32.70
CA GLY A 4 -15.36 30.59 -31.27
C GLY A 4 -14.00 30.86 -30.63
N ASN A 5 -14.06 31.41 -29.42
CA ASN A 5 -12.93 31.58 -28.52
C ASN A 5 -12.56 30.21 -27.90
N LEU A 6 -11.29 29.80 -28.04
CA LEU A 6 -10.70 28.72 -27.26
C LEU A 6 -9.95 29.33 -26.07
N LEU A 7 -10.55 29.24 -24.89
CA LEU A 7 -9.90 29.53 -23.61
C LEU A 7 -9.24 28.24 -23.11
N THR A 8 -7.91 28.29 -22.96
CA THR A 8 -7.10 27.24 -22.35
C THR A 8 -7.21 27.33 -20.84
N ALA A 9 -7.82 26.34 -20.19
CA ALA A 9 -7.87 26.25 -18.73
C ALA A 9 -6.62 25.51 -18.19
N LEU A 10 -5.73 26.26 -17.56
CA LEU A 10 -4.65 25.76 -16.71
C LEU A 10 -5.22 25.46 -15.32
N VAL A 11 -5.23 24.19 -14.90
CA VAL A 11 -5.49 23.82 -13.50
C VAL A 11 -4.15 23.67 -12.79
N GLN A 12 -3.81 24.68 -11.98
CA GLN A 12 -2.70 24.61 -11.04
C GLN A 12 -3.17 23.88 -9.77
N PHE A 13 -2.49 22.77 -9.44
CA PHE A 13 -2.63 22.10 -8.16
C PHE A 13 -1.90 22.91 -7.09
N PHE A 14 -2.67 23.57 -6.21
CA PHE A 14 -2.19 23.99 -4.90
C PHE A 14 -2.85 23.12 -3.84
N THR A 15 -2.14 22.12 -3.33
CA THR A 15 -2.53 21.46 -2.08
C THR A 15 -2.01 22.31 -0.91
N SER A 16 -2.88 23.15 -0.35
CA SER A 16 -2.65 23.75 0.96
C SER A 16 -2.94 22.71 2.04
N GLY A 17 -2.01 22.56 2.96
CA GLY A 17 -2.16 21.72 4.15
C GLY A 17 -3.03 22.34 5.24
N THR A 18 -3.25 21.48 6.25
CA THR A 18 -3.92 21.68 7.55
C THR A 18 -5.45 21.50 7.55
N ASN A 19 -5.91 20.39 8.13
CA ASN A 19 -6.59 20.41 9.43
C ASN A 19 -6.77 19.01 9.99
N HIS A 20 -6.21 18.80 11.18
CA HIS A 20 -6.53 17.71 12.08
C HIS A 20 -7.89 18.02 12.73
N SER A 21 -8.70 16.99 12.97
CA SER A 21 -10.00 17.04 13.69
C SER A 21 -11.25 17.40 12.86
N ARG A 22 -11.66 16.47 11.98
CA ARG A 22 -13.05 16.10 11.66
C ARG A 22 -13.02 14.96 10.65
N LYS A 23 -12.78 13.73 11.13
CA LYS A 23 -12.73 12.57 10.23
C LYS A 23 -13.17 11.32 10.98
N SER A 24 -14.48 11.20 11.19
CA SER A 24 -15.06 9.92 11.64
C SER A 24 -16.44 9.66 11.02
N ALA A 25 -17.23 10.70 10.74
CA ALA A 25 -18.56 10.51 10.14
C ALA A 25 -18.53 10.24 8.62
N ALA A 26 -17.58 10.83 7.87
CA ALA A 26 -17.57 10.74 6.41
C ALA A 26 -16.95 9.45 5.84
N ASP A 27 -16.11 8.75 6.61
CA ASP A 27 -15.48 7.49 6.17
C ASP A 27 -16.39 6.27 6.34
N HIS A 28 -17.31 6.29 7.31
CA HIS A 28 -18.31 5.23 7.44
C HIS A 28 -19.23 5.14 6.21
N ASP A 29 -19.58 6.28 5.60
CA ASP A 29 -20.41 6.34 4.39
C ASP A 29 -19.69 5.78 3.13
N ALA A 30 -18.37 5.95 3.01
CA ALA A 30 -17.60 5.44 1.87
C ALA A 30 -17.52 3.91 1.88
N LEU A 31 -17.47 3.32 3.08
CA LEU A 31 -17.44 1.89 3.32
C LEU A 31 -18.83 1.24 3.13
N ASP A 32 -19.92 1.97 3.33
CA ASP A 32 -21.30 1.49 3.13
C ASP A 32 -21.73 1.42 1.65
N GLN A 33 -21.07 2.16 0.76
CA GLN A 33 -21.27 2.03 -0.69
C GLN A 33 -20.96 0.63 -1.24
N PHE A 34 -20.13 -0.15 -0.53
CA PHE A 34 -19.79 -1.49 -0.95
C PHE A 34 -20.84 -2.53 -0.58
N ALA A 35 -21.90 -2.20 0.19
CA ALA A 35 -22.97 -3.12 0.60
C ALA A 35 -22.43 -4.48 1.11
N LEU A 36 -21.45 -4.44 2.01
CA LEU A 36 -20.86 -5.64 2.62
C LEU A 36 -21.59 -6.01 3.91
N ARG A 37 -21.67 -7.32 4.19
CA ARG A 37 -22.13 -7.81 5.49
C ARG A 37 -21.14 -7.35 6.57
N PRO A 38 -21.60 -7.05 7.79
CA PRO A 38 -20.70 -6.63 8.88
C PRO A 38 -19.55 -7.62 9.15
N GLU A 39 -19.82 -8.92 9.06
CA GLU A 39 -18.81 -9.97 9.24
C GLU A 39 -17.71 -9.93 8.16
N ASP A 40 -18.08 -9.80 6.88
CA ASP A 40 -17.11 -9.70 5.77
C ASP A 40 -16.26 -8.43 5.91
N ARG A 41 -16.87 -7.33 6.36
CA ARG A 41 -16.17 -6.06 6.60
C ARG A 41 -15.05 -6.24 7.63
N LEU A 42 -15.35 -6.86 8.78
CA LEU A 42 -14.36 -7.06 9.84
C LEU A 42 -13.21 -7.97 9.39
N ILE A 43 -13.51 -9.04 8.66
CA ILE A 43 -12.48 -9.94 8.12
C ILE A 43 -11.61 -9.20 7.09
N PHE A 44 -12.22 -8.40 6.21
CA PHE A 44 -11.49 -7.65 5.20
C PHE A 44 -10.61 -6.54 5.80
N GLU A 45 -11.10 -5.85 6.83
CA GLU A 45 -10.29 -4.87 7.59
C GLU A 45 -9.09 -5.54 8.26
N ALA A 46 -9.26 -6.75 8.81
CA ALA A 46 -8.15 -7.54 9.33
C ALA A 46 -7.16 -7.92 8.22
N LEU A 47 -7.64 -8.33 7.04
CA LEU A 47 -6.81 -8.64 5.87
C LEU A 47 -5.96 -7.44 5.44
N CYS A 48 -6.50 -6.23 5.53
CA CYS A 48 -5.83 -5.00 5.09
C CYS A 48 -4.54 -4.69 5.89
N GLN A 49 -4.35 -5.27 7.08
CA GLN A 49 -3.08 -5.17 7.82
C GLN A 49 -1.91 -5.86 7.09
N PHE A 50 -2.21 -6.78 6.16
CA PHE A 50 -1.23 -7.57 5.43
C PHE A 50 -0.92 -7.04 4.03
N VAL A 51 -1.37 -5.82 3.74
CA VAL A 51 -1.29 -5.21 2.41
C VAL A 51 -0.02 -4.40 2.23
N TRP A 52 0.75 -4.77 1.21
CA TRP A 52 1.78 -3.94 0.61
C TRP A 52 1.23 -3.23 -0.62
N ILE A 53 1.85 -2.12 -1.04
CA ILE A 53 1.45 -1.36 -2.22
C ILE A 53 2.56 -1.40 -3.28
N GLN A 54 2.19 -1.70 -4.53
CA GLN A 54 3.03 -1.55 -5.71
C GLN A 54 2.16 -1.16 -6.92
N GLY A 55 1.81 0.13 -7.00
CA GLY A 55 0.75 0.60 -7.88
C GLY A 55 -0.62 0.24 -7.29
N ASP A 56 -0.91 -1.06 -7.22
CA ASP A 56 -2.12 -1.61 -6.60
C ASP A 56 -1.86 -2.17 -5.19
N PRO A 57 -2.90 -2.33 -4.35
CA PRO A 57 -2.80 -3.04 -3.09
C PRO A 57 -2.62 -4.55 -3.27
N LEU A 58 -1.68 -5.12 -2.53
CA LEU A 58 -1.19 -6.50 -2.61
C LEU A 58 -1.15 -7.13 -1.21
N PRO A 59 -2.18 -7.88 -0.79
CA PRO A 59 -2.11 -8.68 0.43
C PRO A 59 -1.07 -9.78 0.24
N LEU A 60 -0.07 -9.84 1.12
CA LEU A 60 0.95 -10.89 1.07
C LEU A 60 0.64 -11.94 2.13
N ILE A 61 -0.06 -13.00 1.71
CA ILE A 61 -0.48 -14.12 2.57
C ILE A 61 0.26 -15.39 2.15
N PHE A 62 1.38 -15.70 2.80
CA PHE A 62 2.32 -16.72 2.32
C PHE A 62 2.09 -18.13 2.87
N ASP A 63 1.69 -18.23 4.13
CA ASP A 63 1.46 -19.50 4.83
C ASP A 63 0.24 -19.30 5.73
N LEU A 64 -0.84 -20.01 5.45
CA LEU A 64 -2.12 -19.84 6.16
C LEU A 64 -2.11 -20.39 7.58
N GLU A 65 -1.11 -21.20 7.94
CA GLU A 65 -0.97 -21.78 9.27
C GLU A 65 -0.12 -20.88 10.19
N ASP A 66 0.61 -19.91 9.62
CA ASP A 66 1.46 -19.02 10.39
C ASP A 66 0.65 -18.12 11.34
N GLU A 67 1.10 -18.04 12.59
CA GLU A 67 0.47 -17.27 13.64
C GLU A 67 0.37 -15.77 13.32
N ILE A 68 1.22 -15.25 12.43
CA ILE A 68 1.15 -13.86 11.98
C ILE A 68 -0.21 -13.52 11.36
N TYR A 69 -0.85 -14.51 10.73
CA TYR A 69 -2.17 -14.38 10.09
C TYR A 69 -3.29 -14.92 10.99
N THR A 70 -3.12 -16.13 11.54
CA THR A 70 -4.21 -16.82 12.25
C THR A 70 -4.62 -16.11 13.54
N LYS A 71 -3.67 -15.46 14.25
CA LYS A 71 -3.98 -14.63 15.43
C LYS A 71 -4.81 -13.39 15.10
N GLN A 72 -4.82 -12.95 13.83
CA GLN A 72 -5.66 -11.85 13.34
C GLN A 72 -6.95 -12.36 12.67
N GLY A 73 -7.26 -13.66 12.79
CA GLY A 73 -8.45 -14.26 12.19
C GLY A 73 -8.35 -14.52 10.68
N ILE A 74 -7.17 -14.38 10.08
CA ILE A 74 -6.95 -14.74 8.67
C ILE A 74 -6.52 -16.20 8.58
N ASN A 75 -7.40 -17.02 8.00
CA ASN A 75 -7.20 -18.44 7.76
C ASN A 75 -7.98 -18.86 6.51
N GLN A 76 -7.86 -20.13 6.11
CA GLN A 76 -8.51 -20.62 4.89
C GLN A 76 -10.04 -20.40 4.87
N SER A 77 -10.74 -20.59 6.00
CA SER A 77 -12.19 -20.41 6.07
C SER A 77 -12.58 -18.95 5.89
N THR A 78 -11.87 -18.01 6.52
CA THR A 78 -12.18 -16.59 6.42
C THR A 78 -11.82 -16.02 5.05
N LEU A 79 -10.73 -16.51 4.43
CA LEU A 79 -10.41 -16.18 3.04
C LEU A 79 -11.46 -16.70 2.06
N LYS A 80 -11.98 -17.93 2.25
CA LYS A 80 -13.06 -18.44 1.42
C LYS A 80 -14.31 -17.57 1.48
N HIS A 81 -14.67 -17.06 2.65
CA HIS A 81 -15.78 -16.11 2.79
C HIS A 81 -15.54 -14.80 2.04
N LEU A 82 -14.33 -14.23 2.10
CA LEU A 82 -13.99 -13.03 1.32
C LEU A 82 -13.99 -13.28 -0.19
N GLU A 83 -13.63 -14.49 -0.63
CA GLU A 83 -13.71 -14.91 -2.03
C GLU A 83 -15.17 -15.04 -2.49
N GLU A 84 -16.04 -15.68 -1.70
CA GLU A 84 -17.49 -15.76 -1.94
C GLU A 84 -18.14 -14.37 -1.98
N ALA A 85 -17.65 -13.43 -1.17
CA ALA A 85 -18.05 -12.01 -1.21
C ALA A 85 -17.50 -11.25 -2.43
N GLY A 86 -16.63 -11.86 -3.24
CA GLY A 86 -16.04 -11.27 -4.44
C GLY A 86 -15.01 -10.18 -4.15
N LEU A 87 -14.39 -10.18 -2.97
CA LEU A 87 -13.37 -9.20 -2.57
C LEU A 87 -11.96 -9.66 -2.90
N ILE A 88 -11.73 -10.96 -2.91
CA ILE A 88 -10.43 -11.57 -3.22
C ILE A 88 -10.57 -12.69 -4.25
N ALA A 89 -9.44 -13.08 -4.82
CA ALA A 89 -9.24 -14.37 -5.46
C ALA A 89 -8.23 -15.17 -4.64
N PHE A 90 -8.52 -16.44 -4.40
CA PHE A 90 -7.68 -17.35 -3.64
C PHE A 90 -7.13 -18.47 -4.55
N ASP A 91 -5.83 -18.78 -4.42
CA ASP A 91 -5.22 -19.93 -5.08
C ASP A 91 -4.32 -20.68 -4.10
N ALA A 92 -4.61 -21.97 -3.91
CA ALA A 92 -3.83 -22.84 -3.03
C ALA A 92 -2.37 -23.00 -3.49
N ASN A 93 -2.08 -22.85 -4.79
CA ASN A 93 -0.71 -22.88 -5.31
C ASN A 93 0.00 -21.54 -5.21
N GLY A 94 -0.73 -20.48 -4.85
CA GLY A 94 -0.22 -19.13 -4.75
C GLY A 94 -0.05 -18.41 -6.09
N PHE A 95 0.20 -17.12 -6.00
CA PHE A 95 0.39 -16.21 -7.11
C PHE A 95 1.84 -15.75 -7.16
N ILE A 96 2.37 -15.61 -8.37
CA ILE A 96 3.69 -15.05 -8.60
C ILE A 96 3.59 -13.89 -9.59
N LYS A 97 4.31 -12.80 -9.29
CA LYS A 97 4.50 -11.70 -10.23
C LYS A 97 5.87 -11.78 -10.85
N LYS A 98 5.91 -12.04 -12.15
CA LYS A 98 7.15 -12.14 -12.96
C LYS A 98 7.47 -10.80 -13.63
N GLY A 99 8.63 -10.75 -14.27
CA GLY A 99 9.04 -9.63 -15.13
C GLY A 99 9.72 -8.49 -14.38
N TYR A 100 10.17 -8.72 -13.14
CA TYR A 100 10.97 -7.72 -12.44
C TYR A 100 12.37 -7.62 -13.05
N GLY A 101 12.85 -6.37 -13.17
CA GLY A 101 14.26 -6.07 -13.43
C GLY A 101 15.13 -6.28 -12.19
N LYS A 102 16.30 -5.65 -12.15
CA LYS A 102 17.25 -5.74 -11.03
C LYS A 102 16.71 -5.23 -9.70
N HIS A 103 15.78 -4.28 -9.73
CA HIS A 103 15.24 -3.65 -8.52
C HIS A 103 13.75 -3.40 -8.63
N THR A 104 13.06 -3.43 -7.50
CA THR A 104 11.69 -2.92 -7.36
C THR A 104 11.52 -2.18 -6.03
N ARG A 105 10.37 -1.52 -5.86
CA ARG A 105 9.99 -0.84 -4.62
C ARG A 105 8.56 -1.22 -4.26
N LEU A 106 8.37 -1.65 -3.02
CA LEU A 106 7.05 -1.87 -2.43
C LEU A 106 6.91 -0.96 -1.21
N PHE A 107 5.67 -0.58 -0.88
CA PHE A 107 5.38 0.29 0.25
C PHE A 107 4.53 -0.44 1.27
N TYR A 108 4.88 -0.33 2.55
CA TYR A 108 4.08 -0.85 3.65
C TYR A 108 3.75 0.28 4.62
N SER A 109 2.46 0.53 4.85
CA SER A 109 1.99 1.67 5.66
C SER A 109 2.69 2.99 5.28
N GLY A 110 2.83 3.24 3.98
CA GLY A 110 3.49 4.43 3.42
C GLY A 110 5.03 4.42 3.46
N LYS A 111 5.67 3.42 4.08
CA LYS A 111 7.13 3.31 4.14
C LYS A 111 7.67 2.52 2.94
N PRO A 112 8.58 3.10 2.13
CA PRO A 112 9.17 2.40 1.00
C PRO A 112 10.28 1.40 1.41
N THR A 113 10.20 0.20 0.86
CA THR A 113 11.26 -0.82 0.89
C THR A 113 11.76 -1.06 -0.52
N LYS A 114 13.06 -0.83 -0.77
CA LYS A 114 13.70 -1.21 -2.02
C LYS A 114 14.13 -2.67 -1.92
N ILE A 115 13.79 -3.43 -2.96
CA ILE A 115 14.14 -4.84 -3.13
C ILE A 115 15.09 -4.93 -4.32
N GLY A 116 16.26 -5.52 -4.11
CA GLY A 116 17.23 -5.86 -5.14
C GLY A 116 17.24 -7.37 -5.40
N PHE A 117 17.20 -7.76 -6.66
CA PHE A 117 17.27 -9.15 -7.10
C PHE A 117 18.70 -9.53 -7.49
N GLN A 118 18.98 -10.83 -7.47
CA GLN A 118 20.30 -11.35 -7.85
C GLN A 118 20.57 -11.20 -9.35
N THR A 119 19.57 -11.40 -10.19
CA THR A 119 19.71 -11.27 -11.65
C THR A 119 19.21 -9.92 -12.17
N ASP A 120 19.61 -9.53 -13.39
CA ASP A 120 19.28 -8.21 -13.95
C ASP A 120 17.86 -8.11 -14.54
N SER A 121 17.24 -9.24 -14.90
CA SER A 121 15.90 -9.30 -15.51
C SER A 121 15.24 -10.65 -15.31
N ASN A 122 13.95 -10.76 -15.67
CA ASN A 122 13.15 -11.98 -15.51
C ASN A 122 13.03 -12.48 -14.06
N ASN A 123 13.19 -11.58 -13.10
CA ASN A 123 12.96 -11.89 -11.70
C ASN A 123 11.47 -11.99 -11.40
N TYR A 124 11.14 -12.61 -10.26
CA TYR A 124 9.78 -12.76 -9.79
C TYR A 124 9.69 -12.51 -8.28
N LEU A 125 8.48 -12.21 -7.81
CA LEU A 125 8.12 -12.26 -6.40
C LEU A 125 6.95 -13.21 -6.21
N ASP A 126 7.06 -14.04 -5.18
CA ASP A 126 5.93 -14.72 -4.56
C ASP A 126 5.00 -13.66 -3.94
N LEU A 127 3.72 -13.72 -4.28
CA LEU A 127 2.67 -12.85 -3.73
C LEU A 127 1.80 -13.57 -2.69
N GLY A 128 2.05 -14.86 -2.45
CA GLY A 128 1.23 -15.69 -1.57
C GLY A 128 -0.08 -16.11 -2.23
N HIS A 129 -1.08 -16.45 -1.40
CA HIS A 129 -2.28 -17.16 -1.82
C HIS A 129 -3.47 -16.26 -2.16
N VAL A 130 -3.32 -14.94 -2.06
CA VAL A 130 -4.43 -13.99 -2.14
C VAL A 130 -4.12 -12.85 -3.10
N LEU A 131 -5.05 -12.54 -3.99
CA LEU A 131 -5.10 -11.29 -4.74
C LEU A 131 -6.42 -10.57 -4.47
N LEU A 132 -6.42 -9.23 -4.50
CA LEU A 132 -7.66 -8.47 -4.43
C LEU A 132 -8.34 -8.44 -5.80
N THR A 133 -9.67 -8.58 -5.82
CA THR A 133 -10.48 -8.23 -6.99
C THR A 133 -10.50 -6.71 -7.17
N GLU A 134 -11.02 -6.22 -8.30
CA GLU A 134 -11.21 -4.77 -8.48
C GLU A 134 -12.09 -4.13 -7.40
N ARG A 135 -13.08 -4.86 -6.89
CA ARG A 135 -13.88 -4.43 -5.74
C ARG A 135 -13.04 -4.37 -4.47
N GLY A 136 -12.26 -5.43 -4.19
CA GLY A 136 -11.35 -5.48 -3.04
C GLY A 136 -10.30 -4.38 -3.06
N LYS A 137 -9.69 -4.09 -4.22
CA LYS A 137 -8.69 -3.01 -4.38
C LYS A 137 -9.28 -1.65 -4.00
N LYS A 138 -10.47 -1.31 -4.52
CA LYS A 138 -11.15 -0.05 -4.20
C LYS A 138 -11.45 0.05 -2.70
N LEU A 139 -11.88 -1.05 -2.09
CA LEU A 139 -12.16 -1.09 -0.66
C LEU A 139 -10.90 -0.96 0.19
N ALA A 140 -9.81 -1.64 -0.19
CA ALA A 140 -8.53 -1.55 0.53
C ALA A 140 -7.94 -0.13 0.50
N LEU A 141 -8.16 0.63 -0.58
CA LEU A 141 -7.69 2.02 -0.69
C LEU A 141 -8.40 3.00 0.26
N VAL A 142 -9.63 2.69 0.69
CA VAL A 142 -10.38 3.48 1.66
C VAL A 142 -10.31 2.91 3.08
N SER A 143 -9.69 1.73 3.25
CA SER A 143 -9.53 1.10 4.57
C SER A 143 -8.35 1.73 5.31
N GLU A 144 -8.60 2.23 6.52
CA GLU A 144 -7.57 2.72 7.43
C GLU A 144 -7.05 1.56 8.31
N ALA A 145 -6.40 0.57 7.70
CA ALA A 145 -5.80 -0.51 8.47
C ALA A 145 -4.53 -0.03 9.20
N PRO A 146 -4.40 -0.26 10.51
CA PRO A 146 -3.20 0.09 11.25
C PRO A 146 -2.00 -0.72 10.72
N GLY A 147 -0.82 -0.11 10.74
CA GLY A 147 0.41 -0.83 10.39
C GLY A 147 0.71 -1.94 11.39
N ASN A 148 1.02 -3.13 10.89
CA ASN A 148 1.40 -4.30 11.67
C ASN A 148 2.93 -4.48 11.56
N GLN A 149 3.65 -4.04 12.60
CA GLN A 149 5.11 -4.08 12.61
C GLN A 149 5.66 -5.51 12.58
N GLN A 150 5.01 -6.46 13.27
CA GLN A 150 5.41 -7.87 13.26
C GLN A 150 5.28 -8.45 11.85
N PHE A 151 4.22 -8.08 11.13
CA PHE A 151 4.04 -8.52 9.76
C PHE A 151 5.06 -7.90 8.81
N TYR A 152 5.38 -6.61 8.98
CA TYR A 152 6.46 -5.99 8.22
C TYR A 152 7.77 -6.77 8.39
N GLU A 153 8.17 -7.07 9.62
CA GLU A 153 9.38 -7.83 9.93
C GLU A 153 9.35 -9.25 9.35
N TYR A 154 8.20 -9.93 9.45
CA TYR A 154 7.96 -11.23 8.85
C TYR A 154 8.22 -11.25 7.33
N VAL A 155 7.68 -10.26 6.59
CA VAL A 155 7.89 -10.16 5.14
C VAL A 155 9.36 -9.85 4.80
N ILE A 156 9.99 -8.94 5.55
CA ILE A 156 11.41 -8.60 5.37
C ILE A 156 12.29 -9.84 5.58
N GLU A 157 12.06 -10.60 6.65
CA GLU A 157 12.81 -11.82 6.94
C GLU A 157 12.63 -12.86 5.83
N ARG A 158 11.39 -13.08 5.36
CA ARG A 158 11.11 -14.02 4.27
C ARG A 158 11.87 -13.63 2.99
N TRP A 159 11.78 -12.37 2.57
CA TRP A 159 12.50 -11.89 1.39
C TRP A 159 14.02 -11.99 1.54
N TYR A 160 14.55 -11.70 2.73
CA TYR A 160 15.97 -11.86 3.01
C TYR A 160 16.42 -13.33 2.88
N ARG A 161 15.65 -14.27 3.45
CA ARG A 161 15.91 -15.72 3.34
C ARG A 161 15.82 -16.23 1.90
N GLN A 162 15.05 -15.57 1.03
CA GLN A 162 15.00 -15.83 -0.41
C GLN A 162 16.20 -15.25 -1.18
N GLY A 163 17.15 -14.61 -0.48
CA GLY A 163 18.34 -14.01 -1.08
C GLY A 163 18.09 -12.64 -1.72
N LEU A 164 16.99 -11.96 -1.37
CA LEU A 164 16.73 -10.60 -1.86
C LEU A 164 17.52 -9.58 -1.03
N LEU A 165 18.09 -8.57 -1.71
CA LEU A 165 18.76 -7.46 -1.05
C LEU A 165 17.74 -6.41 -0.65
N LEU A 166 17.60 -6.14 0.64
CA LEU A 166 16.60 -5.22 1.18
C LEU A 166 17.27 -3.97 1.71
N SER A 167 16.73 -2.80 1.37
CA SER A 167 17.16 -1.53 1.94
C SER A 167 15.96 -0.64 2.20
N SER A 168 15.90 -0.07 3.41
CA SER A 168 14.99 1.03 3.69
C SER A 168 15.45 2.28 2.93
N ILE A 169 14.50 3.03 2.39
CA ILE A 169 14.81 4.32 1.77
C ILE A 169 14.56 5.38 2.84
N GLN A 170 15.63 5.98 3.35
CA GLN A 170 15.52 7.21 4.14
C GLN A 170 15.21 8.35 3.17
N VAL A 171 13.99 8.87 3.24
CA VAL A 171 13.66 10.13 2.57
C VAL A 171 14.14 11.24 3.50
N ASP A 172 15.34 11.75 3.27
CA ASP A 172 15.79 12.97 3.95
C ASP A 172 14.81 14.09 3.59
N ARG A 173 13.96 14.46 4.55
CA ARG A 173 13.19 15.71 4.48
C ARG A 173 14.15 16.86 4.75
N ASN A 174 15.02 17.15 3.79
CA ASN A 174 15.84 18.35 3.82
C ASN A 174 14.95 19.55 3.46
N HIS A 175 14.23 20.09 4.45
CA HIS A 175 13.73 21.46 4.38
C HIS A 175 14.91 22.40 4.54
N ASN A 176 15.63 22.65 3.44
CA ASN A 176 16.44 23.84 3.32
C ASN A 176 15.49 25.00 2.99
N THR A 177 14.86 25.56 4.02
CA THR A 177 14.25 26.89 3.96
C THR A 177 15.19 27.87 4.64
N ASP A 178 15.76 28.74 3.80
CA ASP A 178 16.21 30.10 4.09
C ASP A 178 17.50 30.32 4.90
N LYS A 179 18.64 30.12 4.21
CA LYS A 179 19.79 31.03 4.36
C LYS A 179 19.70 32.16 3.33
N VAL A 180 18.96 33.22 3.63
CA VAL A 180 19.32 34.58 3.20
C VAL A 180 18.96 35.53 4.32
N ASN A 181 19.87 35.71 5.28
CA ASN A 181 20.03 36.94 6.07
C ASN A 181 21.27 36.79 6.97
N ARG A 182 22.45 37.02 6.40
CA ARG A 182 23.53 37.65 7.16
C ARG A 182 24.01 38.85 6.35
N ALA A 183 23.53 40.01 6.77
CA ALA A 183 24.07 41.30 6.39
C ALA A 183 25.59 41.30 6.62
N CYS A 184 26.32 41.66 5.57
CA CYS A 184 27.72 42.01 5.65
C CYS A 184 27.79 43.39 6.33
N SER A 185 28.31 43.44 7.55
CA SER A 185 28.66 44.71 8.19
C SER A 185 30.13 44.97 7.91
N ILE A 186 30.39 45.82 6.92
CA ILE A 186 31.72 46.39 6.67
C ILE A 186 31.88 47.54 7.67
N LYS A 187 32.90 47.44 8.53
CA LYS A 187 33.36 48.55 9.36
C LYS A 187 34.22 49.47 8.48
N GLU A 188 33.93 50.76 8.51
CA GLU A 188 34.92 51.83 8.31
C GLU A 188 35.35 52.37 9.67
#